data_AF-A0A0C3D445-F1
#
_entry.id   AF-A0A0C3D445-F1
#
_cell.length_a   1.000
_cell.length_b   1.000
_cell.length_c   1.000
_cell.angle_alpha   90.00
_cell.angle_beta   90.00
_cell.angle_gamma   90.00
#
_symmetry.space_group_name_H-M   'P 1'
#
loop_
_entity.id
_entity.type
_entity.pdbx_description
1 polymer ?
#
loop_
_entity_poly.entity_id
_entity_poly.type
_entity_poly.pdbx_seq_one_letter_code
_entity_poly.pdbx_strand_id
1 'polypeptide(L)'
;MIVTNTHPTNSLTLADTLNITATSSNFNLVKAGTLTRLYPGQAAVVQIGVQNKVGVAAGTTCGFGDYTADSTSLSWHWNPDWFNEVKFGIFIHWGLYSAPAYGSIAPNEDYAEWYWKRMNDPTYKTKTYQYHNITYGTSFTYDDFISNFTAINFNAKDWVDLIDAAGAQYMVPVTKHHDGFALFNFPSTISMRSSVHYGPKRDFIGELLAAAKTFQPQIRRGTYFSLPEWYNSMLIFMRSGPPTNPYTGAVENYTGFVPANDFIQDIQLPQQKVLAYDYETEIMWCDIAGSANNATIFASAWLNWARDQGRQVTFNSRCGIAGDFDTPEYTTNSGTVVRKWESNRGMDPFSFGYNYQTPDDTYMTGEDIVQSLVDIVSKNGNFLLDIGPKNDGTIPAIMQTGLLDAGRWIKAHSESIFKTRYWSVTPGSNNFRYTTTQEAFYIHYLTTPPLTLFVPDLVPYLPGDTVTILGGSLNGTVIPVTWNSNETISLSLSDELVASDQYVWTFKLDYTSAW
;
A
#
# COMPACT_ATOMS: atom_id res chain seq x y z
N MET A 1 -20.89 8.94 -9.06
CA MET A 1 -21.16 10.39 -9.29
C MET A 1 -20.52 11.18 -8.16
N ILE A 2 -19.96 12.37 -8.40
CA ILE A 2 -19.51 13.27 -7.33
C ILE A 2 -20.61 14.29 -7.11
N VAL A 3 -21.06 14.44 -5.86
CA VAL A 3 -22.05 15.45 -5.46
C VAL A 3 -21.38 16.40 -4.48
N THR A 4 -21.51 17.70 -4.76
CA THR A 4 -20.93 18.77 -3.95
C THR A 4 -22.02 19.66 -3.40
N ASN A 5 -22.03 19.93 -2.10
CA ASN A 5 -22.90 20.94 -1.53
C ASN A 5 -22.27 22.32 -1.71
N THR A 6 -22.82 23.11 -2.63
CA THR A 6 -22.35 24.48 -2.91
C THR A 6 -23.08 25.55 -2.09
N HIS A 7 -23.97 25.17 -1.17
CA HIS A 7 -24.62 26.13 -0.28
C HIS A 7 -23.59 26.73 0.69
N PRO A 8 -23.61 28.03 0.97
CA PRO A 8 -22.59 28.67 1.80
C PRO A 8 -22.62 28.23 3.27
N THR A 9 -23.78 27.84 3.81
CA THR A 9 -23.97 27.62 5.25
C THR A 9 -24.80 26.39 5.64
N ASN A 10 -25.54 25.78 4.74
CA ASN A 10 -26.57 24.80 5.13
C ASN A 10 -26.08 23.40 4.75
N SER A 11 -26.05 22.52 5.74
CA SER A 11 -25.84 21.09 5.50
C SER A 11 -27.12 20.47 4.94
N LEU A 12 -26.96 19.49 4.04
CA LEU A 12 -28.04 18.57 3.70
C LEU A 12 -28.09 17.48 4.78
N THR A 13 -29.28 17.11 5.25
CA THR A 13 -29.48 16.13 6.34
C THR A 13 -30.46 15.02 5.95
N LEU A 14 -30.72 14.10 6.89
CA LEU A 14 -31.75 13.05 6.76
C LEU A 14 -33.14 13.61 6.45
N ALA A 15 -33.45 14.82 6.92
CA ALA A 15 -34.74 15.46 6.68
C ALA A 15 -34.95 15.83 5.20
N ASP A 16 -33.87 16.05 4.44
CA ASP A 16 -33.94 16.50 3.05
C ASP A 16 -34.21 15.37 2.04
N THR A 17 -34.23 14.10 2.47
CA THR A 17 -34.41 12.90 1.61
C THR A 17 -33.55 12.97 0.33
N LEU A 18 -32.23 12.81 0.45
CA LEU A 18 -31.33 12.99 -0.70
C LEU A 18 -31.23 11.75 -1.59
N ASN A 19 -32.20 11.56 -2.48
CA ASN A 19 -32.17 10.53 -3.52
C ASN A 19 -31.50 11.05 -4.79
N ILE A 20 -30.31 10.52 -5.09
CA ILE A 20 -29.59 10.83 -6.33
C ILE A 20 -30.01 9.83 -7.40
N THR A 21 -30.64 10.36 -8.45
CA THR A 21 -31.13 9.58 -9.59
C THR A 21 -30.33 9.91 -10.84
N ALA A 22 -30.26 8.96 -11.77
CA ALA A 22 -29.73 9.19 -13.11
C ALA A 22 -30.75 8.72 -14.13
N THR A 23 -30.91 9.49 -15.22
CA THR A 23 -31.78 9.14 -16.33
C THR A 23 -30.96 9.02 -17.61
N SER A 24 -31.29 8.03 -18.44
CA SER A 24 -30.59 7.78 -19.69
C SER A 24 -31.53 7.09 -20.69
N SER A 25 -31.29 7.30 -21.99
CA SER A 25 -31.93 6.51 -23.05
C SER A 25 -31.44 5.05 -23.04
N ASN A 26 -30.28 4.78 -22.43
CA ASN A 26 -29.57 3.51 -22.58
C ASN A 26 -29.68 2.59 -21.35
N PHE A 27 -29.96 3.14 -20.18
CA PHE A 27 -30.08 2.36 -18.94
C PHE A 27 -31.27 2.81 -18.08
N ASN A 28 -31.76 1.89 -17.27
CA ASN A 28 -32.64 2.11 -16.13
C ASN A 28 -31.78 2.23 -14.87
N LEU A 29 -32.16 3.15 -13.98
CA LEU A 29 -31.64 3.16 -12.62
C LEU A 29 -32.22 1.95 -11.88
N VAL A 30 -31.36 1.09 -11.33
CA VAL A 30 -31.76 -0.07 -10.51
C VAL A 30 -31.44 0.12 -9.04
N LYS A 31 -30.53 1.05 -8.71
CA LYS A 31 -30.25 1.48 -7.34
C LYS A 31 -29.99 2.98 -7.33
N ALA A 32 -30.84 3.74 -6.64
CA ALA A 32 -30.58 5.16 -6.39
C ALA A 32 -29.38 5.33 -5.45
N GLY A 33 -28.69 6.45 -5.60
CA GLY A 33 -27.66 6.86 -4.66
C GLY A 33 -28.30 7.58 -3.48
N THR A 34 -27.79 7.37 -2.28
CA THR A 34 -28.28 8.03 -1.07
C THR A 34 -27.14 8.75 -0.36
N LEU A 35 -27.45 9.88 0.27
CA LEU A 35 -26.56 10.61 1.17
C LEU A 35 -27.33 10.99 2.43
N THR A 36 -26.75 10.68 3.59
CA THR A 36 -27.31 11.01 4.91
C THR A 36 -26.98 12.45 5.31
N ARG A 37 -25.76 12.90 4.99
CA ARG A 37 -25.28 14.25 5.30
C ARG A 37 -24.30 14.75 4.24
N LEU A 38 -24.43 16.02 3.87
CA LEU A 38 -23.45 16.69 3.00
C LEU A 38 -23.25 18.13 3.49
N TYR A 39 -22.09 18.38 4.11
CA TYR A 39 -21.73 19.66 4.71
C TYR A 39 -21.40 20.73 3.64
N PRO A 40 -21.58 22.03 3.90
CA PRO A 40 -21.14 23.10 3.01
C PRO A 40 -19.71 22.92 2.50
N GLY A 41 -19.52 22.92 1.18
CA GLY A 41 -18.22 22.73 0.53
C GLY A 41 -17.71 21.28 0.50
N GLN A 42 -18.40 20.33 1.14
CA GLN A 42 -18.06 18.91 1.06
C GLN A 42 -18.41 18.36 -0.32
N ALA A 43 -17.52 17.52 -0.84
CA ALA A 43 -17.80 16.65 -1.97
C ALA A 43 -17.88 15.20 -1.50
N ALA A 44 -18.91 14.47 -1.93
CA ALA A 44 -19.09 13.06 -1.65
C ALA A 44 -19.20 12.25 -2.96
N VAL A 45 -18.59 11.08 -2.96
CA VAL A 45 -18.79 10.09 -4.03
C VAL A 45 -20.03 9.28 -3.70
N VAL A 46 -20.99 9.28 -4.63
CA VAL A 46 -22.23 8.51 -4.51
C VAL A 46 -22.28 7.48 -5.62
N GLN A 47 -22.44 6.23 -5.22
CA GLN A 47 -22.62 5.11 -6.12
C GLN A 47 -24.10 4.94 -6.46
N ILE A 48 -24.39 4.77 -7.74
CA ILE A 48 -25.72 4.44 -8.26
C ILE A 48 -25.62 3.12 -9.03
N GLY A 49 -26.67 2.31 -8.98
CA GLY A 49 -26.77 1.09 -9.77
C GLY A 49 -27.58 1.35 -11.03
N VAL A 50 -27.08 0.92 -12.18
CA VAL A 50 -27.78 1.04 -13.47
C VAL A 50 -27.83 -0.32 -14.19
N GLN A 51 -28.86 -0.53 -15.00
CA GLN A 51 -29.04 -1.70 -15.85
C GLN A 51 -29.47 -1.26 -17.24
N ASN A 52 -28.92 -1.85 -18.30
CA ASN A 52 -29.29 -1.51 -19.67
C ASN A 52 -30.79 -1.69 -19.94
N LYS A 53 -31.38 -0.79 -20.74
CA LYS A 53 -32.78 -0.88 -21.18
C LYS A 53 -32.98 -2.00 -22.21
N VAL A 54 -34.19 -2.55 -22.27
CA VAL A 54 -34.57 -3.56 -23.27
C VAL A 54 -34.32 -3.02 -24.69
N GLY A 55 -33.63 -3.80 -25.53
CA GLY A 55 -33.25 -3.40 -26.90
C GLY A 55 -31.88 -2.73 -27.02
N VAL A 56 -31.28 -2.32 -25.89
CA VAL A 56 -29.85 -2.00 -25.83
C VAL A 56 -29.11 -3.34 -25.76
N ALA A 57 -28.31 -3.66 -26.79
CA ALA A 57 -27.60 -4.94 -26.85
C ALA A 57 -26.78 -5.16 -25.57
N ALA A 58 -26.75 -6.40 -25.06
CA ALA A 58 -25.79 -6.76 -24.01
C ALA A 58 -24.37 -6.50 -24.55
N GLY A 59 -23.61 -5.64 -23.87
CA GLY A 59 -22.32 -5.14 -24.38
C GLY A 59 -22.38 -3.78 -25.13
N THR A 60 -23.55 -3.13 -25.25
CA THR A 60 -23.58 -1.70 -25.60
C THR A 60 -23.04 -0.94 -24.39
N THR A 61 -21.79 -0.49 -24.46
CA THR A 61 -21.08 0.09 -23.33
C THR A 61 -21.51 1.55 -23.13
N CYS A 62 -22.11 1.85 -21.98
CA CYS A 62 -21.79 3.10 -21.29
C CYS A 62 -20.48 2.83 -20.53
N GLY A 63 -19.36 3.32 -21.05
CA GLY A 63 -18.03 3.05 -20.49
C GLY A 63 -16.92 3.27 -21.52
N PHE A 64 -15.67 3.22 -21.08
CA PHE A 64 -14.51 3.25 -21.98
C PHE A 64 -14.44 1.93 -22.77
N GLY A 65 -14.03 1.99 -24.05
CA GLY A 65 -13.81 0.80 -24.88
C GLY A 65 -12.62 -0.04 -24.38
N ASP A 66 -12.11 -0.94 -25.21
CA ASP A 66 -10.86 -1.63 -24.90
C ASP A 66 -9.74 -0.61 -24.66
N TYR A 67 -8.94 -0.87 -23.62
CA TYR A 67 -7.70 -0.15 -23.42
C TYR A 67 -6.75 -0.49 -24.56
N THR A 68 -6.21 0.52 -25.22
CA THR A 68 -5.16 0.37 -26.24
C THR A 68 -3.80 0.64 -25.62
N ALA A 69 -2.71 0.24 -26.28
CA ALA A 69 -1.34 0.53 -25.86
C ALA A 69 -0.95 2.01 -26.06
N ASP A 70 -1.79 2.92 -25.54
CA ASP A 70 -1.69 4.37 -25.60
C ASP A 70 -1.95 4.94 -24.20
N SER A 71 -1.13 5.89 -23.76
CA SER A 71 -1.23 6.45 -22.40
C SER A 71 -2.52 7.24 -22.17
N THR A 72 -3.08 7.86 -23.22
CA THR A 72 -4.37 8.57 -23.13
C THR A 72 -5.50 7.58 -22.90
N SER A 73 -5.50 6.46 -23.63
CA SER A 73 -6.47 5.37 -23.41
C SER A 73 -6.41 4.84 -21.98
N LEU A 74 -5.21 4.59 -21.47
CA LEU A 74 -5.00 4.05 -20.11
C LEU A 74 -5.31 5.05 -18.99
N SER A 75 -5.23 6.36 -19.24
CA SER A 75 -5.50 7.40 -18.23
C SER A 75 -6.95 7.42 -17.71
N TRP A 76 -7.85 6.72 -18.40
CA TRP A 76 -9.24 6.54 -18.00
C TRP A 76 -9.47 5.38 -17.04
N HIS A 77 -8.47 4.52 -16.82
CA HIS A 77 -8.53 3.51 -15.76
C HIS A 77 -8.34 4.19 -14.40
N TRP A 78 -9.23 3.89 -13.45
CA TRP A 78 -9.22 4.45 -12.10
C TRP A 78 -9.07 3.31 -11.09
N ASN A 79 -8.57 3.65 -9.89
CA ASN A 79 -8.51 2.67 -8.81
C ASN A 79 -9.85 1.99 -8.58
N PRO A 80 -9.85 0.66 -8.38
CA PRO A 80 -11.07 -0.03 -8.00
C PRO A 80 -11.52 0.42 -6.61
N ASP A 81 -12.84 0.36 -6.38
CA ASP A 81 -13.42 0.81 -5.11
C ASP A 81 -12.78 0.11 -3.91
N TRP A 82 -12.50 -1.19 -4.02
CA TRP A 82 -11.83 -1.93 -2.95
C TRP A 82 -10.47 -1.34 -2.57
N PHE A 83 -9.67 -0.83 -3.53
CA PHE A 83 -8.36 -0.26 -3.23
C PHE A 83 -8.48 1.04 -2.42
N ASN A 84 -9.56 1.77 -2.63
CA ASN A 84 -9.87 2.93 -1.80
C ASN A 84 -10.32 2.56 -0.38
N GLU A 85 -10.84 1.36 -0.17
CA GLU A 85 -11.44 0.90 1.08
C GLU A 85 -10.46 0.18 2.01
N VAL A 86 -9.43 -0.47 1.45
CA VAL A 86 -8.51 -1.36 2.18
C VAL A 86 -7.51 -0.67 3.08
N LYS A 87 -7.10 0.58 2.79
CA LYS A 87 -6.26 1.48 3.61
C LYS A 87 -4.88 1.00 4.05
N PHE A 88 -4.75 -0.17 4.65
CA PHE A 88 -3.52 -0.67 5.28
C PHE A 88 -3.08 -1.98 4.64
N GLY A 89 -1.82 -2.07 4.26
CA GLY A 89 -1.22 -3.25 3.64
C GLY A 89 0.20 -3.49 4.10
N ILE A 90 0.68 -4.72 3.86
CA ILE A 90 2.04 -5.15 4.18
C ILE A 90 2.88 -5.33 2.92
N PHE A 91 3.97 -4.58 2.83
CA PHE A 91 5.03 -4.77 1.85
C PHE A 91 6.05 -5.76 2.43
N ILE A 92 6.69 -6.56 1.57
CA ILE A 92 7.67 -7.56 2.02
C ILE A 92 8.91 -7.53 1.14
N HIS A 93 9.97 -6.85 1.60
CA HIS A 93 11.29 -6.90 0.98
C HIS A 93 12.12 -8.08 1.52
N TRP A 94 12.01 -9.19 0.81
CA TRP A 94 12.77 -10.41 1.07
C TRP A 94 13.42 -10.91 -0.21
N GLY A 95 14.69 -11.32 -0.15
CA GLY A 95 15.44 -11.76 -1.33
C GLY A 95 16.88 -12.15 -0.98
N LEU A 96 17.75 -12.28 -1.98
CA LEU A 96 19.15 -12.65 -1.75
C LEU A 96 19.87 -11.67 -0.83
N TYR A 97 19.55 -10.38 -0.93
CA TYR A 97 20.08 -9.33 -0.07
C TYR A 97 19.75 -9.50 1.42
N SER A 98 18.76 -10.32 1.78
CA SER A 98 18.49 -10.70 3.17
C SER A 98 19.57 -11.61 3.76
N ALA A 99 20.47 -12.19 2.96
CA ALA A 99 21.59 -13.02 3.41
C ALA A 99 22.75 -12.20 4.00
N PRO A 100 23.29 -11.17 3.31
CA PRO A 100 24.22 -10.25 3.94
C PRO A 100 23.53 -9.35 4.99
N ALA A 101 22.23 -9.05 4.79
CA ALA A 101 21.39 -8.31 5.74
C ALA A 101 22.01 -6.99 6.23
N TYR A 102 22.72 -6.26 5.38
CA TYR A 102 23.52 -5.11 5.80
C TYR A 102 23.19 -3.86 5.00
N GLY A 103 22.66 -2.87 5.69
CA GLY A 103 22.65 -1.47 5.27
C GLY A 103 23.46 -0.65 6.28
N SER A 104 24.13 0.41 5.83
CA SER A 104 24.70 1.34 6.80
C SER A 104 23.57 2.05 7.55
N ILE A 105 23.78 2.34 8.84
CA ILE A 105 22.89 3.14 9.67
C ILE A 105 23.47 4.56 9.85
N ALA A 106 22.82 5.39 10.67
CA ALA A 106 23.19 6.78 10.87
C ALA A 106 24.70 6.97 11.18
N PRO A 107 25.35 7.98 10.58
CA PRO A 107 24.81 9.06 9.74
C PRO A 107 24.87 8.81 8.22
N ASN A 108 25.18 7.58 7.77
CA ASN A 108 25.36 7.26 6.35
C ASN A 108 24.40 6.15 5.93
N GLU A 109 23.12 6.35 6.20
CA GLU A 109 22.05 5.39 6.00
C GLU A 109 21.90 5.01 4.52
N ASP A 110 21.67 3.73 4.27
CA ASP A 110 21.28 3.21 2.96
C ASP A 110 20.61 1.85 3.10
N TYR A 111 19.79 1.53 2.11
CA TYR A 111 18.90 0.38 2.12
C TYR A 111 19.67 -0.94 2.03
N ALA A 112 19.34 -1.91 2.90
CA ALA A 112 20.01 -3.22 2.91
C ALA A 112 19.77 -4.01 1.63
N GLU A 113 18.61 -3.85 0.98
CA GLU A 113 18.30 -4.45 -0.31
C GLU A 113 19.13 -3.88 -1.48
N TRP A 114 19.85 -2.78 -1.25
CA TRP A 114 20.81 -2.21 -2.20
C TRP A 114 22.23 -2.77 -2.07
N TYR A 115 22.42 -3.81 -1.24
CA TYR A 115 23.73 -4.38 -0.94
C TYR A 115 24.59 -4.64 -2.19
N TRP A 116 24.05 -5.31 -3.23
CA TRP A 116 24.83 -5.64 -4.43
C TRP A 116 25.34 -4.39 -5.16
N LYS A 117 24.52 -3.34 -5.21
CA LYS A 117 24.94 -2.07 -5.81
C LYS A 117 26.04 -1.41 -4.99
N ARG A 118 25.91 -1.39 -3.66
CA ARG A 118 26.85 -0.67 -2.78
C ARG A 118 28.16 -1.41 -2.52
N MET A 119 28.14 -2.74 -2.50
CA MET A 119 29.38 -3.52 -2.40
C MET A 119 30.27 -3.34 -3.63
N ASN A 120 29.74 -2.82 -4.75
CA ASN A 120 30.47 -2.51 -5.98
C ASN A 120 30.88 -1.04 -6.11
N ASP A 121 30.63 -0.20 -5.11
CA ASP A 121 30.95 1.23 -5.15
C ASP A 121 31.84 1.63 -3.96
N PRO A 122 33.18 1.63 -4.12
CA PRO A 122 34.11 2.01 -3.05
C PRO A 122 34.05 3.49 -2.70
N THR A 123 33.38 4.31 -3.52
CA THR A 123 33.26 5.76 -3.33
C THR A 123 31.94 6.18 -2.69
N TYR A 124 31.00 5.25 -2.53
CA TYR A 124 29.71 5.54 -1.93
C TYR A 124 29.84 5.88 -0.44
N LYS A 125 28.90 6.69 0.09
CA LYS A 125 28.93 7.18 1.49
C LYS A 125 28.87 6.09 2.56
N THR A 126 28.37 4.90 2.19
CA THR A 126 28.14 3.76 3.10
C THR A 126 29.41 2.95 3.34
N LYS A 127 29.39 2.10 4.36
CA LYS A 127 30.48 1.15 4.63
C LYS A 127 30.31 -0.21 3.95
N THR A 128 29.33 -0.40 3.05
CA THR A 128 29.00 -1.71 2.47
C THR A 128 30.17 -2.35 1.71
N TYR A 129 30.91 -1.57 0.91
CA TYR A 129 32.12 -2.06 0.22
C TYR A 129 33.20 -2.55 1.19
N GLN A 130 33.47 -1.80 2.26
CA GLN A 130 34.48 -2.15 3.26
C GLN A 130 34.03 -3.34 4.11
N TYR A 131 32.76 -3.34 4.52
CA TYR A 131 32.13 -4.43 5.25
C TYR A 131 32.24 -5.73 4.45
N HIS A 132 31.89 -5.71 3.17
CA HIS A 132 31.95 -6.89 2.32
C HIS A 132 33.37 -7.49 2.27
N ASN A 133 34.38 -6.64 2.05
CA ASN A 133 35.79 -7.07 2.06
C ASN A 133 36.22 -7.66 3.40
N ILE A 134 35.87 -7.01 4.52
CA ILE A 134 36.27 -7.44 5.86
C ILE A 134 35.60 -8.76 6.26
N THR A 135 34.32 -8.93 5.90
CA THR A 135 33.50 -10.06 6.36
C THR A 135 33.58 -11.27 5.44
N TYR A 136 33.61 -11.06 4.12
CA TYR A 136 33.54 -12.15 3.13
C TYR A 136 34.82 -12.29 2.29
N GLY A 137 35.64 -11.23 2.22
CA GLY A 137 36.88 -11.22 1.45
C GLY A 137 36.70 -10.81 -0.01
N THR A 138 37.81 -10.51 -0.68
CA THR A 138 37.82 -9.94 -2.04
C THR A 138 37.37 -10.90 -3.15
N SER A 139 37.39 -12.20 -2.89
CA SER A 139 36.98 -13.24 -3.85
C SER A 139 35.52 -13.65 -3.72
N PHE A 140 34.81 -13.20 -2.68
CA PHE A 140 33.39 -13.50 -2.50
C PHE A 140 32.58 -12.53 -3.37
N THR A 141 31.72 -13.07 -4.21
CA THR A 141 30.84 -12.32 -5.12
C THR A 141 29.44 -12.26 -4.53
N TYR A 142 28.59 -11.37 -5.03
CA TYR A 142 27.22 -11.28 -4.53
C TYR A 142 26.43 -12.58 -4.72
N ASP A 143 26.63 -13.25 -5.86
CA ASP A 143 25.90 -14.48 -6.17
C ASP A 143 26.31 -15.67 -5.28
N ASP A 144 27.43 -15.60 -4.56
CA ASP A 144 27.79 -16.62 -3.57
C ASP A 144 26.78 -16.67 -2.40
N PHE A 145 26.06 -15.57 -2.14
CA PHE A 145 24.97 -15.53 -1.15
C PHE A 145 23.75 -16.38 -1.52
N ILE A 146 23.63 -16.85 -2.76
CA ILE A 146 22.60 -17.82 -3.15
C ILE A 146 22.62 -19.05 -2.23
N SER A 147 23.81 -19.48 -1.81
CA SER A 147 23.96 -20.61 -0.88
C SER A 147 23.52 -20.29 0.55
N ASN A 148 23.53 -19.01 0.94
CA ASN A 148 23.13 -18.53 2.25
C ASN A 148 21.64 -18.16 2.33
N PHE A 149 20.96 -17.96 1.20
CA PHE A 149 19.51 -17.76 1.17
C PHE A 149 18.80 -19.11 1.26
N THR A 150 18.57 -19.59 2.49
CA THR A 150 18.07 -20.96 2.74
C THR A 150 16.56 -21.07 2.86
N ALA A 151 15.89 -20.02 3.34
CA ALA A 151 14.45 -20.00 3.62
C ALA A 151 13.94 -21.21 4.44
N ILE A 152 14.80 -21.83 5.26
CA ILE A 152 14.51 -23.10 5.94
C ILE A 152 13.35 -22.99 6.95
N ASN A 153 13.12 -21.79 7.48
CA ASN A 153 12.07 -21.46 8.42
C ASN A 153 10.90 -20.69 7.76
N PHE A 154 10.88 -20.54 6.42
CA PHE A 154 9.76 -19.89 5.74
C PHE A 154 8.50 -20.73 5.81
N ASN A 155 7.42 -20.11 6.29
CA ASN A 155 6.07 -20.65 6.28
C ASN A 155 5.07 -19.59 5.80
N ALA A 156 4.51 -19.82 4.61
CA ALA A 156 3.53 -18.93 3.99
C ALA A 156 2.30 -18.70 4.85
N LYS A 157 1.82 -19.71 5.60
CA LYS A 157 0.66 -19.59 6.48
C LYS A 157 0.96 -18.65 7.65
N ASP A 158 2.12 -18.82 8.29
CA ASP A 158 2.50 -17.99 9.45
C ASP A 158 2.63 -16.52 9.05
N TRP A 159 3.16 -16.24 7.85
CA TRP A 159 3.24 -14.89 7.31
C TRP A 159 1.86 -14.28 7.07
N VAL A 160 0.94 -14.98 6.39
CA VAL A 160 -0.41 -14.42 6.13
C VAL A 160 -1.25 -14.27 7.39
N ASP A 161 -1.06 -15.14 8.38
CA ASP A 161 -1.71 -15.02 9.68
C ASP A 161 -1.20 -13.80 10.45
N LEU A 162 0.11 -13.49 10.38
CA LEU A 162 0.65 -12.26 10.96
C LEU A 162 0.10 -11.01 10.26
N ILE A 163 -0.01 -11.03 8.92
CA ILE A 163 -0.57 -9.92 8.13
C ILE A 163 -2.04 -9.68 8.52
N ASP A 164 -2.85 -10.74 8.66
CA ASP A 164 -4.22 -10.60 9.17
C ASP A 164 -4.22 -10.09 10.61
N ALA A 165 -3.35 -10.62 11.48
CA ALA A 165 -3.26 -10.20 12.87
C ALA A 165 -2.93 -8.70 13.01
N ALA A 166 -2.12 -8.16 12.10
CA ALA A 166 -1.82 -6.73 11.99
C ALA A 166 -3.02 -5.88 11.52
N GLY A 167 -4.09 -6.50 11.03
CA GLY A 167 -5.27 -5.83 10.48
C GLY A 167 -5.11 -5.37 9.03
N ALA A 168 -4.02 -5.74 8.35
CA ALA A 168 -3.79 -5.39 6.96
C ALA A 168 -4.79 -6.10 6.03
N GLN A 169 -5.23 -5.38 5.01
CA GLN A 169 -6.26 -5.82 4.07
C GLN A 169 -5.68 -6.20 2.69
N TYR A 170 -4.39 -5.97 2.48
CA TYR A 170 -3.66 -6.36 1.28
C TYR A 170 -2.18 -6.59 1.58
N MET A 171 -1.51 -7.33 0.71
CA MET A 171 -0.06 -7.52 0.79
C MET A 171 0.59 -7.38 -0.59
N VAL A 172 1.85 -6.96 -0.60
CA VAL A 172 2.65 -6.76 -1.82
C VAL A 172 4.05 -7.35 -1.57
N PRO A 173 4.27 -8.67 -1.73
CA PRO A 173 5.62 -9.23 -1.68
C PRO A 173 6.47 -8.79 -2.89
N VAL A 174 7.77 -8.58 -2.63
CA VAL A 174 8.77 -8.39 -3.68
C VAL A 174 8.97 -9.70 -4.45
N THR A 175 8.50 -9.72 -5.70
CA THR A 175 8.65 -10.91 -6.56
C THR A 175 10.02 -10.96 -7.22
N LYS A 176 10.59 -9.79 -7.53
CA LYS A 176 11.93 -9.59 -8.06
C LYS A 176 12.36 -8.16 -7.74
N HIS A 177 13.48 -7.99 -7.05
CA HIS A 177 14.07 -6.68 -6.77
C HIS A 177 15.09 -6.30 -7.85
N HIS A 178 15.81 -5.19 -7.64
CA HIS A 178 16.81 -4.69 -8.58
C HIS A 178 17.97 -5.67 -8.84
N ASP A 179 18.23 -6.63 -7.94
CA ASP A 179 19.25 -7.67 -8.13
C ASP A 179 18.85 -8.72 -9.18
N GLY A 180 17.63 -8.65 -9.71
CA GLY A 180 17.09 -9.56 -10.71
C GLY A 180 16.83 -10.98 -10.22
N PHE A 181 16.98 -11.27 -8.91
CA PHE A 181 16.70 -12.60 -8.39
C PHE A 181 15.22 -12.77 -8.06
N ALA A 182 14.54 -13.59 -8.86
CA ALA A 182 13.11 -13.77 -8.75
C ALA A 182 12.72 -14.83 -7.71
N LEU A 183 11.64 -14.56 -6.96
CA LEU A 183 11.07 -15.44 -5.94
C LEU A 183 9.87 -16.27 -6.41
N PHE A 184 9.59 -16.25 -7.72
CA PHE A 184 8.45 -16.91 -8.35
C PHE A 184 8.88 -17.76 -9.56
N ASN A 185 7.99 -18.64 -10.02
CA ASN A 185 8.20 -19.53 -11.14
C ASN A 185 7.77 -18.90 -12.48
N PHE A 186 8.57 -19.08 -13.52
CA PHE A 186 8.28 -18.70 -14.90
C PHE A 186 9.11 -19.58 -15.85
N PRO A 187 8.77 -19.65 -17.16
CA PRO A 187 9.53 -20.46 -18.11
C PRO A 187 11.04 -20.16 -18.10
N SER A 188 11.86 -21.20 -17.99
CA SER A 188 13.34 -21.07 -17.94
C SER A 188 13.96 -20.50 -19.22
N THR A 189 13.20 -20.43 -20.32
CA THR A 189 13.60 -19.74 -21.55
C THR A 189 13.64 -18.22 -21.39
N ILE A 190 13.02 -17.66 -20.35
CA ILE A 190 13.02 -16.24 -20.04
C ILE A 190 14.26 -15.86 -19.22
N SER A 191 14.49 -16.57 -18.12
CA SER A 191 15.65 -16.42 -17.24
C SER A 191 15.72 -17.65 -16.33
N MET A 192 16.89 -17.96 -15.80
CA MET A 192 17.06 -18.94 -14.72
C MET A 192 17.41 -18.29 -13.39
N ARG A 193 17.54 -16.97 -13.30
CA ARG A 193 17.91 -16.25 -12.06
C ARG A 193 16.73 -16.18 -11.09
N SER A 194 16.42 -17.31 -10.45
CA SER A 194 15.31 -17.41 -9.51
C SER A 194 15.56 -18.42 -8.39
N SER A 195 14.80 -18.26 -7.31
CA SER A 195 14.73 -19.19 -6.17
C SER A 195 14.21 -20.58 -6.54
N VAL A 196 13.51 -20.73 -7.67
CA VAL A 196 13.07 -22.03 -8.21
C VAL A 196 14.26 -22.80 -8.78
N HIS A 197 15.20 -22.09 -9.40
CA HIS A 197 16.37 -22.68 -10.05
C HIS A 197 17.63 -22.66 -9.20
N TYR A 198 17.71 -21.85 -8.14
CA TYR A 198 18.89 -21.68 -7.29
C TYR A 198 18.50 -21.53 -5.82
N GLY A 199 19.44 -21.76 -4.90
CA GLY A 199 19.18 -21.68 -3.47
C GLY A 199 18.08 -22.67 -3.03
N PRO A 200 16.96 -22.24 -2.44
CA PRO A 200 15.95 -23.13 -1.84
C PRO A 200 15.15 -24.02 -2.83
N LYS A 201 15.22 -23.75 -4.15
CA LYS A 201 14.47 -24.46 -5.20
C LYS A 201 12.95 -24.44 -5.00
N ARG A 202 12.40 -23.27 -4.65
CA ARG A 202 11.02 -23.12 -4.18
C ARG A 202 10.34 -21.89 -4.81
N ASP A 203 9.04 -21.97 -5.04
CA ASP A 203 8.21 -20.86 -5.55
C ASP A 203 7.51 -20.16 -4.37
N PHE A 204 8.23 -19.21 -3.76
CA PHE A 204 7.76 -18.54 -2.55
C PHE A 204 6.55 -17.67 -2.77
N ILE A 205 6.50 -16.94 -3.90
CA ILE A 205 5.36 -16.09 -4.23
C ILE A 205 4.11 -16.95 -4.45
N GLY A 206 4.23 -18.07 -5.17
CA GLY A 206 3.09 -18.96 -5.43
C GLY A 206 2.52 -19.52 -4.14
N GLU A 207 3.39 -19.98 -3.24
CA GLU A 207 2.98 -20.47 -1.93
C GLU A 207 2.34 -19.39 -1.05
N LEU A 208 2.89 -18.18 -1.04
CA LEU A 208 2.35 -17.07 -0.25
C LEU A 208 0.97 -16.63 -0.75
N LEU A 209 0.81 -16.46 -2.07
CA LEU A 209 -0.49 -16.08 -2.65
C LEU A 209 -1.53 -17.19 -2.48
N ALA A 210 -1.12 -18.46 -2.61
CA ALA A 210 -2.00 -19.60 -2.35
C ALA A 210 -2.43 -19.70 -0.88
N ALA A 211 -1.51 -19.46 0.06
CA ALA A 211 -1.81 -19.41 1.49
C ALA A 211 -2.79 -18.27 1.81
N ALA A 212 -2.59 -17.07 1.25
CA ALA A 212 -3.55 -15.97 1.43
C ALA A 212 -4.92 -16.32 0.86
N LYS A 213 -4.99 -16.89 -0.36
CA LYS A 213 -6.26 -17.32 -0.99
C LYS A 213 -7.00 -18.38 -0.15
N THR A 214 -6.26 -19.23 0.56
CA THR A 214 -6.81 -20.36 1.33
C THR A 214 -7.20 -19.97 2.76
N PHE A 215 -6.32 -19.28 3.47
CA PHE A 215 -6.46 -19.03 4.91
C PHE A 215 -6.97 -17.64 5.24
N GLN A 216 -6.69 -16.65 4.38
CA GLN A 216 -7.06 -15.24 4.59
C GLN A 216 -7.61 -14.62 3.29
N PRO A 217 -8.71 -15.17 2.70
CA PRO A 217 -9.18 -14.79 1.36
C PRO A 217 -9.56 -13.31 1.23
N GLN A 218 -9.86 -12.64 2.35
CA GLN A 218 -10.13 -11.21 2.46
C GLN A 218 -8.91 -10.32 2.15
N ILE A 219 -7.68 -10.83 2.36
CA ILE A 219 -6.45 -10.10 2.05
C ILE A 219 -6.27 -10.07 0.54
N ARG A 220 -6.21 -8.87 -0.03
CA ARG A 220 -5.92 -8.64 -1.45
C ARG A 220 -4.47 -8.94 -1.74
N ARG A 221 -4.21 -9.53 -2.90
CA ARG A 221 -2.90 -10.07 -3.28
C ARG A 221 -2.28 -9.21 -4.37
N GLY A 222 -1.32 -8.37 -3.99
CA GLY A 222 -0.48 -7.62 -4.91
C GLY A 222 0.87 -8.29 -5.15
N THR A 223 1.64 -7.74 -6.07
CA THR A 223 3.02 -8.16 -6.36
C THR A 223 3.86 -6.94 -6.68
N TYR A 224 5.02 -6.82 -6.03
CA TYR A 224 6.03 -5.85 -6.44
C TYR A 224 6.91 -6.42 -7.54
N PHE A 225 7.25 -5.60 -8.53
CA PHE A 225 8.14 -5.96 -9.61
C PHE A 225 9.11 -4.84 -9.96
N SER A 226 10.41 -5.10 -9.76
CA SER A 226 11.43 -4.20 -10.26
C SER A 226 11.58 -4.31 -11.78
N LEU A 227 11.42 -3.19 -12.47
CA LEU A 227 11.58 -3.12 -13.92
C LEU A 227 13.05 -3.25 -14.35
N PRO A 228 14.05 -2.64 -13.68
CA PRO A 228 15.45 -2.88 -13.99
C PRO A 228 16.00 -4.15 -13.32
N GLU A 229 17.10 -4.64 -13.88
CA GLU A 229 17.98 -5.65 -13.27
C GLU A 229 19.42 -5.15 -13.32
N TRP A 230 20.02 -4.95 -12.16
CA TRP A 230 21.44 -4.58 -12.05
C TRP A 230 22.31 -5.65 -12.69
N TYR A 231 23.30 -5.20 -13.45
CA TYR A 231 24.33 -6.04 -14.07
C TYR A 231 23.82 -7.08 -15.08
N ASN A 232 22.54 -7.02 -15.46
CA ASN A 232 22.05 -7.77 -16.60
C ASN A 232 22.58 -7.09 -17.88
N SER A 233 23.44 -7.81 -18.61
CA SER A 233 24.15 -7.30 -19.81
C SER A 233 23.22 -6.88 -20.95
N MET A 234 21.96 -7.31 -20.93
CA MET A 234 20.96 -6.92 -21.92
C MET A 234 20.28 -5.58 -21.59
N LEU A 235 20.49 -5.02 -20.39
CA LEU A 235 19.89 -3.76 -19.96
C LEU A 235 20.71 -2.55 -20.43
N ILE A 236 20.47 -2.14 -21.68
CA ILE A 236 21.28 -1.13 -22.39
C ILE A 236 21.22 0.27 -21.73
N PHE A 237 20.06 0.71 -21.23
CA PHE A 237 19.88 2.09 -20.75
C PHE A 237 20.57 2.37 -19.40
N MET A 238 20.75 1.35 -18.56
CA MET A 238 21.55 1.47 -17.33
C MET A 238 23.04 1.19 -17.58
N ARG A 239 23.45 0.92 -18.84
CA ARG A 239 24.81 0.49 -19.23
C ARG A 239 25.41 -0.54 -18.28
N SER A 240 24.56 -1.46 -17.82
CA SER A 240 24.95 -2.49 -16.89
C SER A 240 25.62 -3.59 -17.70
N GLY A 241 26.94 -3.62 -17.73
CA GLY A 241 27.67 -4.82 -18.14
C GLY A 241 27.52 -5.93 -17.08
N PRO A 242 28.05 -7.14 -17.35
CA PRO A 242 28.20 -8.12 -16.28
C PRO A 242 28.93 -7.47 -15.08
N PRO A 243 28.65 -7.91 -13.85
CA PRO A 243 29.28 -7.30 -12.69
C PRO A 243 30.79 -7.48 -12.80
N THR A 244 31.54 -6.48 -12.32
CA THR A 244 33.00 -6.59 -12.23
C THR A 244 33.37 -6.57 -10.77
N ASN A 245 34.09 -7.59 -10.32
CA ASN A 245 34.56 -7.69 -8.96
C ASN A 245 35.35 -6.41 -8.61
N PRO A 246 34.91 -5.64 -7.61
CA PRO A 246 35.40 -4.27 -7.41
C PRO A 246 36.79 -4.25 -6.76
N TYR A 247 37.29 -5.40 -6.29
CA TYR A 247 38.60 -5.57 -5.67
C TYR A 247 39.67 -6.08 -6.65
N THR A 248 39.28 -6.96 -7.57
CA THR A 248 40.21 -7.65 -8.48
C THR A 248 40.10 -7.18 -9.93
N GLY A 249 39.00 -6.53 -10.30
CA GLY A 249 38.70 -6.14 -11.69
C GLY A 249 38.26 -7.30 -12.58
N ALA A 250 38.04 -8.50 -12.03
CA ALA A 250 37.57 -9.65 -12.80
C ALA A 250 36.09 -9.52 -13.16
N VAL A 251 35.72 -9.89 -14.38
CA VAL A 251 34.30 -9.99 -14.77
C VAL A 251 33.66 -11.18 -14.05
N GLU A 252 32.57 -10.92 -13.34
CA GLU A 252 31.79 -11.90 -12.61
C GLU A 252 30.71 -12.52 -13.52
N ASN A 253 30.38 -13.78 -13.26
CA ASN A 253 29.30 -14.44 -13.96
C ASN A 253 27.94 -13.98 -13.41
N TYR A 254 27.00 -13.63 -14.30
CA TYR A 254 25.62 -13.34 -13.91
C TYR A 254 24.85 -14.65 -13.77
N THR A 255 24.69 -15.16 -12.55
CA THR A 255 24.08 -16.49 -12.34
C THR A 255 22.64 -16.50 -12.84
N GLY A 256 22.31 -17.53 -13.61
CA GLY A 256 20.98 -17.72 -14.20
C GLY A 256 20.72 -16.90 -15.46
N PHE A 257 21.74 -16.27 -16.05
CA PHE A 257 21.61 -15.57 -17.33
C PHE A 257 21.13 -16.52 -18.45
N VAL A 258 20.14 -16.07 -19.21
CA VAL A 258 19.65 -16.74 -20.42
C VAL A 258 19.78 -15.75 -21.58
N PRO A 259 20.50 -16.08 -22.66
CA PRO A 259 20.61 -15.19 -23.81
C PRO A 259 19.24 -14.90 -24.43
N ALA A 260 18.94 -13.62 -24.61
CA ALA A 260 17.77 -13.14 -25.33
C ALA A 260 18.14 -11.90 -26.17
N ASN A 261 17.22 -11.40 -27.00
CA ASN A 261 17.51 -10.31 -27.93
C ASN A 261 17.21 -8.94 -27.30
N ASP A 262 16.12 -8.84 -26.57
CA ASP A 262 15.65 -7.60 -25.97
C ASP A 262 15.18 -7.85 -24.53
N PHE A 263 15.81 -7.16 -23.57
CA PHE A 263 15.51 -7.36 -22.15
C PHE A 263 14.03 -7.06 -21.82
N ILE A 264 13.43 -6.06 -22.49
CA ILE A 264 12.06 -5.65 -22.21
C ILE A 264 11.07 -6.66 -22.79
N GLN A 265 11.27 -7.10 -24.04
CA GLN A 265 10.36 -8.00 -24.74
C GLN A 265 10.49 -9.45 -24.30
N ASP A 266 11.72 -9.91 -24.04
CA ASP A 266 12.02 -11.32 -23.83
C ASP A 266 12.14 -11.68 -22.34
N ILE A 267 12.34 -10.68 -21.45
CA ILE A 267 12.52 -10.91 -20.00
C ILE A 267 11.48 -10.17 -19.16
N GLN A 268 11.50 -8.84 -19.15
CA GLN A 268 10.68 -8.01 -18.28
C GLN A 268 9.18 -8.24 -18.51
N LEU A 269 8.71 -8.06 -19.75
CA LEU A 269 7.29 -8.17 -20.10
C LEU A 269 6.75 -9.60 -19.88
N PRO A 270 7.44 -10.69 -20.29
CA PRO A 270 6.99 -12.06 -20.01
C PRO A 270 6.86 -12.36 -18.51
N GLN A 271 7.80 -11.90 -17.69
CA GLN A 271 7.72 -12.05 -16.23
C GLN A 271 6.49 -11.33 -15.65
N GLN A 272 6.23 -10.08 -16.07
CA GLN A 272 5.03 -9.35 -15.64
C GLN A 272 3.74 -10.07 -16.07
N LYS A 273 3.72 -10.66 -17.28
CA LYS A 273 2.57 -11.43 -17.78
C LYS A 273 2.31 -12.68 -16.93
N VAL A 274 3.36 -13.40 -16.52
CA VAL A 274 3.22 -14.55 -15.60
C VAL A 274 2.57 -14.10 -14.29
N LEU A 275 3.06 -13.00 -13.68
CA LEU A 275 2.47 -12.46 -12.45
C LEU A 275 0.99 -12.03 -12.63
N ALA A 276 0.66 -11.44 -13.78
CA ALA A 276 -0.68 -11.00 -14.11
C ALA A 276 -1.67 -12.15 -14.30
N TYR A 277 -1.30 -13.16 -15.11
CA TYR A 277 -2.23 -14.15 -15.60
C TYR A 277 -2.18 -15.46 -14.83
N ASP A 278 -0.99 -15.91 -14.41
CA ASP A 278 -0.82 -17.20 -13.75
C ASP A 278 -0.91 -17.05 -12.22
N TYR A 279 -0.35 -15.95 -11.69
CA TYR A 279 -0.41 -15.61 -10.25
C TYR A 279 -1.59 -14.73 -9.89
N GLU A 280 -2.36 -14.29 -10.89
CA GLU A 280 -3.63 -13.59 -10.67
C GLU A 280 -3.48 -12.33 -9.79
N THR A 281 -2.38 -11.58 -9.94
CA THR A 281 -2.13 -10.40 -9.09
C THR A 281 -3.26 -9.36 -9.19
N GLU A 282 -3.60 -8.73 -8.07
CA GLU A 282 -4.61 -7.67 -7.97
C GLU A 282 -3.96 -6.27 -7.97
N ILE A 283 -2.65 -6.19 -7.67
CA ILE A 283 -1.86 -4.95 -7.68
C ILE A 283 -0.52 -5.24 -8.36
N MET A 284 -0.23 -4.52 -9.45
CA MET A 284 1.12 -4.50 -10.02
C MET A 284 1.87 -3.27 -9.48
N TRP A 285 2.69 -3.48 -8.47
CA TRP A 285 3.48 -2.43 -7.84
C TRP A 285 4.87 -2.39 -8.49
N CYS A 286 5.06 -1.53 -9.49
CA CYS A 286 6.33 -1.47 -10.21
C CYS A 286 7.33 -0.56 -9.52
N ASP A 287 8.60 -0.65 -9.91
CA ASP A 287 9.62 0.30 -9.49
C ASP A 287 10.67 0.56 -10.56
N ILE A 288 11.17 1.81 -10.59
CA ILE A 288 12.24 2.31 -11.48
C ILE A 288 12.00 2.00 -12.98
N ALA A 289 10.81 2.33 -13.51
CA ALA A 289 10.52 2.06 -14.93
C ALA A 289 11.47 2.69 -15.94
N GLY A 290 12.08 3.85 -15.61
CA GLY A 290 12.87 4.63 -16.56
C GLY A 290 12.12 4.89 -17.87
N SER A 291 12.85 5.10 -18.96
CA SER A 291 12.28 5.27 -20.31
C SER A 291 12.16 3.98 -21.12
N ALA A 292 12.75 2.87 -20.64
CA ALA A 292 12.77 1.59 -21.36
C ALA A 292 11.90 0.58 -20.62
N ASN A 293 10.62 0.55 -20.97
CA ASN A 293 9.62 -0.37 -20.47
C ASN A 293 8.50 -0.55 -21.51
N ASN A 294 7.68 -1.59 -21.34
CA ASN A 294 6.51 -1.86 -22.17
C ASN A 294 5.20 -1.63 -21.40
N ALA A 295 5.15 -0.61 -20.53
CA ALA A 295 4.04 -0.43 -19.60
C ALA A 295 2.68 -0.27 -20.29
N THR A 296 2.60 0.45 -21.41
CA THR A 296 1.33 0.61 -22.14
C THR A 296 0.86 -0.70 -22.76
N ILE A 297 1.78 -1.52 -23.29
CA ILE A 297 1.48 -2.84 -23.85
C ILE A 297 1.03 -3.80 -22.75
N PHE A 298 1.74 -3.83 -21.62
CA PHE A 298 1.37 -4.67 -20.48
C PHE A 298 0.02 -4.27 -19.90
N ALA A 299 -0.14 -2.99 -19.52
CA ALA A 299 -1.33 -2.50 -18.84
C ALA A 299 -2.58 -2.65 -19.70
N SER A 300 -2.52 -2.29 -20.99
CA SER A 300 -3.70 -2.42 -21.87
C SER A 300 -4.21 -3.86 -21.96
N ALA A 301 -3.31 -4.83 -22.16
CA ALA A 301 -3.67 -6.24 -22.20
C ALA A 301 -4.19 -6.75 -20.85
N TRP A 302 -3.52 -6.40 -19.75
CA TRP A 302 -3.89 -6.87 -18.41
C TRP A 302 -5.22 -6.29 -17.94
N LEU A 303 -5.46 -4.99 -18.16
CA LEU A 303 -6.72 -4.34 -17.80
C LEU A 303 -7.91 -4.90 -18.59
N ASN A 304 -7.75 -5.11 -19.89
CA ASN A 304 -8.79 -5.75 -20.72
C ASN A 304 -9.05 -7.18 -20.25
N TRP A 305 -8.00 -7.97 -20.01
CA TRP A 305 -8.14 -9.33 -19.47
C TRP A 305 -8.85 -9.33 -18.12
N ALA A 306 -8.45 -8.46 -17.19
CA ALA A 306 -9.04 -8.38 -15.86
C ALA A 306 -10.54 -8.05 -15.95
N ARG A 307 -10.90 -7.06 -16.77
CA ARG A 307 -12.30 -6.71 -17.05
C ARG A 307 -13.08 -7.91 -17.60
N ASP A 308 -12.53 -8.63 -18.57
CA ASP A 308 -13.20 -9.77 -19.21
C ASP A 308 -13.35 -10.97 -18.26
N GLN A 309 -12.49 -11.08 -17.24
CA GLN A 309 -12.61 -12.05 -16.14
C GLN A 309 -13.50 -11.57 -14.99
N GLY A 310 -14.12 -10.38 -15.07
CA GLY A 310 -14.90 -9.80 -13.98
C GLY A 310 -14.06 -9.40 -12.77
N ARG A 311 -12.79 -9.07 -12.99
CA ARG A 311 -11.79 -8.73 -11.98
C ARG A 311 -11.49 -7.24 -11.99
N GLN A 312 -11.04 -6.76 -10.84
CA GLN A 312 -10.61 -5.39 -10.63
C GLN A 312 -9.15 -5.40 -10.18
N VAL A 313 -8.31 -4.68 -10.90
CA VAL A 313 -6.86 -4.61 -10.64
C VAL A 313 -6.42 -3.15 -10.58
N THR A 314 -5.22 -2.89 -10.06
CA THR A 314 -4.62 -1.55 -10.02
C THR A 314 -3.10 -1.60 -10.17
N PHE A 315 -2.48 -0.48 -10.53
CA PHE A 315 -1.03 -0.33 -10.62
C PHE A 315 -0.57 1.06 -10.22
N ASN A 316 0.65 1.14 -9.68
CA ASN A 316 1.21 2.39 -9.16
C ASN A 316 1.78 3.30 -10.27
N SER A 317 2.09 4.54 -9.91
CA SER A 317 2.69 5.54 -10.82
C SER A 317 4.16 5.31 -11.16
N ARG A 318 4.77 4.23 -10.65
CA ARG A 318 6.16 3.86 -10.92
C ARG A 318 6.31 2.82 -12.04
N CYS A 319 5.21 2.43 -12.70
CA CYS A 319 5.23 1.49 -13.81
C CYS A 319 5.70 2.08 -15.14
N GLY A 320 5.97 3.39 -15.24
CA GLY A 320 6.40 4.05 -16.49
C GLY A 320 5.27 4.75 -17.26
N ILE A 321 4.07 4.71 -16.71
CA ILE A 321 2.89 5.48 -17.09
C ILE A 321 2.29 6.09 -15.82
N ALA A 322 1.27 6.96 -15.96
CA ALA A 322 0.73 7.74 -14.84
C ALA A 322 0.31 6.91 -13.62
N GLY A 323 -0.13 5.66 -13.80
CA GLY A 323 -0.62 4.82 -12.71
C GLY A 323 -1.99 5.25 -12.18
N ASP A 324 -2.63 4.35 -11.46
CA ASP A 324 -3.89 4.64 -10.80
C ASP A 324 -3.68 5.44 -9.51
N PHE A 325 -2.53 5.31 -8.86
CA PHE A 325 -2.19 6.00 -7.61
C PHE A 325 -0.70 6.37 -7.53
N ASP A 326 -0.41 7.43 -6.77
CA ASP A 326 0.96 7.91 -6.53
C ASP A 326 1.58 7.27 -5.28
N THR A 327 2.92 7.19 -5.21
CA THR A 327 3.63 6.44 -4.15
C THR A 327 4.76 7.23 -3.50
N PRO A 328 4.46 8.25 -2.65
CA PRO A 328 5.48 8.92 -1.86
C PRO A 328 6.16 7.92 -0.89
N GLU A 329 7.49 7.89 -0.90
CA GLU A 329 8.30 7.00 -0.08
C GLU A 329 8.73 7.72 1.21
N TYR A 330 8.64 7.06 2.37
CA TYR A 330 8.97 7.60 3.70
C TYR A 330 8.28 8.93 4.06
N THR A 331 7.27 9.34 3.31
CA THR A 331 6.66 10.67 3.42
C THR A 331 5.14 10.59 3.30
N THR A 332 4.49 11.58 3.92
CA THR A 332 3.05 11.83 3.86
C THR A 332 2.81 13.17 3.20
N ASN A 333 1.60 13.39 2.69
CA ASN A 333 1.21 14.70 2.19
C ASN A 333 1.00 15.69 3.35
N SER A 334 1.23 16.99 3.11
CA SER A 334 0.97 18.03 4.10
C SER A 334 -0.53 18.28 4.33
N GLY A 335 -1.37 17.89 3.37
CA GLY A 335 -2.82 18.03 3.43
C GLY A 335 -3.55 16.95 2.64
N THR A 336 -4.86 17.14 2.44
CA THR A 336 -5.70 16.21 1.68
C THR A 336 -5.37 16.29 0.19
N VAL A 337 -5.26 15.12 -0.46
CA VAL A 337 -5.01 15.03 -1.91
C VAL A 337 -6.14 14.28 -2.59
N VAL A 338 -6.69 14.83 -3.66
CA VAL A 338 -7.83 14.22 -4.38
C VAL A 338 -7.39 12.97 -5.14
N ARG A 339 -6.25 13.04 -5.84
CA ARG A 339 -5.66 11.87 -6.50
C ARG A 339 -5.25 10.85 -5.44
N LYS A 340 -5.64 9.60 -5.65
CA LYS A 340 -5.31 8.51 -4.73
C LYS A 340 -3.80 8.32 -4.67
N TRP A 341 -3.30 8.03 -3.48
CA TRP A 341 -1.89 7.81 -3.24
C TRP A 341 -1.69 6.77 -2.14
N GLU A 342 -0.48 6.24 -2.04
CA GLU A 342 -0.08 5.22 -1.07
C GLU A 342 1.31 5.55 -0.53
N SER A 343 1.41 5.88 0.76
CA SER A 343 2.71 6.00 1.41
C SER A 343 3.31 4.61 1.60
N ASN A 344 4.61 4.49 1.35
CA ASN A 344 5.35 3.25 1.59
C ASN A 344 6.66 3.53 2.34
N ARG A 345 6.99 2.65 3.30
CA ARG A 345 8.22 2.72 4.11
C ARG A 345 8.46 1.43 4.89
N GLY A 346 9.71 1.21 5.30
CA GLY A 346 10.10 0.22 6.30
C GLY A 346 9.52 0.45 7.70
N MET A 347 9.26 -0.65 8.40
CA MET A 347 9.29 -0.69 9.87
C MET A 347 10.68 -0.37 10.40
N ASP A 348 11.72 -0.80 9.68
CA ASP A 348 13.08 -0.31 9.85
C ASP A 348 13.13 1.17 9.39
N PRO A 349 13.70 2.08 10.19
CA PRO A 349 13.73 3.50 9.87
C PRO A 349 14.58 3.84 8.63
N PHE A 350 15.43 2.93 8.17
CA PHE A 350 16.46 3.19 7.16
C PHE A 350 16.47 2.19 6.00
N SER A 351 15.64 1.15 6.03
CA SER A 351 15.69 0.06 5.05
C SER A 351 14.31 -0.56 4.83
N PHE A 352 14.12 -1.22 3.69
CA PHE A 352 13.00 -2.16 3.51
C PHE A 352 13.48 -3.59 3.82
N GLY A 353 14.57 -4.03 3.19
CA GLY A 353 15.18 -5.33 3.48
C GLY A 353 15.71 -5.41 4.92
N TYR A 354 15.75 -6.62 5.48
CA TYR A 354 16.28 -6.85 6.83
C TYR A 354 17.70 -6.29 6.98
N ASN A 355 17.90 -5.42 7.97
CA ASN A 355 19.20 -4.89 8.32
C ASN A 355 19.61 -5.31 9.74
N TYR A 356 20.62 -6.17 9.86
CA TYR A 356 21.08 -6.65 11.17
C TYR A 356 21.77 -5.55 12.00
N GLN A 357 22.15 -4.42 11.38
CA GLN A 357 22.72 -3.27 12.09
C GLN A 357 21.67 -2.44 12.83
N THR A 358 20.40 -2.52 12.43
CA THR A 358 19.32 -1.70 13.01
C THR A 358 18.97 -2.23 14.41
N PRO A 359 19.12 -1.41 15.47
CA PRO A 359 18.72 -1.79 16.81
C PRO A 359 17.20 -1.96 16.92
N ASP A 360 16.75 -2.98 17.66
CA ASP A 360 15.33 -3.28 17.83
C ASP A 360 14.52 -2.07 18.34
N ASP A 361 15.07 -1.24 19.22
CA ASP A 361 14.40 -0.06 19.80
C ASP A 361 14.21 1.12 18.81
N THR A 362 14.72 0.99 17.58
CA THR A 362 14.54 1.98 16.51
C THR A 362 13.48 1.60 15.48
N TYR A 363 12.97 0.37 15.53
CA TYR A 363 11.86 -0.06 14.68
C TYR A 363 10.55 0.63 15.09
N MET A 364 9.65 0.81 14.12
CA MET A 364 8.31 1.34 14.38
C MET A 364 7.57 0.52 15.44
N THR A 365 7.10 1.20 16.47
CA THR A 365 6.23 0.64 17.51
C THR A 365 4.78 0.55 17.03
N GLY A 366 3.91 -0.09 17.82
CA GLY A 366 2.47 -0.08 17.55
C GLY A 366 1.87 1.33 17.48
N GLU A 367 2.39 2.26 18.29
CA GLU A 367 2.00 3.68 18.27
C GLU A 367 2.37 4.35 16.94
N ASP A 368 3.62 4.19 16.50
CA ASP A 368 4.11 4.78 15.24
C ASP A 368 3.29 4.31 14.04
N ILE A 369 2.96 3.02 13.99
CA ILE A 369 2.18 2.42 12.91
C ILE A 369 0.76 2.99 12.91
N VAL A 370 0.10 3.03 14.07
CA VAL A 370 -1.27 3.53 14.20
C VAL A 370 -1.37 5.01 13.86
N GLN A 371 -0.49 5.85 14.41
CA GLN A 371 -0.48 7.29 14.11
C GLN A 371 -0.21 7.55 12.63
N SER A 372 0.74 6.81 12.03
CA SER A 372 1.02 6.91 10.59
C SER A 372 -0.20 6.51 9.75
N LEU A 373 -0.85 5.39 10.08
CA LEU A 373 -2.04 4.92 9.38
C LEU A 373 -3.17 5.97 9.42
N VAL A 374 -3.48 6.50 10.60
CA VAL A 374 -4.54 7.51 10.78
C VAL A 374 -4.22 8.78 9.99
N ASP A 375 -2.98 9.29 10.07
CA ASP A 375 -2.54 10.47 9.32
C ASP A 375 -2.68 10.30 7.80
N ILE A 376 -2.24 9.15 7.28
CA ILE A 376 -2.25 8.84 5.86
C ILE A 376 -3.70 8.68 5.36
N VAL A 377 -4.53 7.93 6.08
CA VAL A 377 -5.92 7.65 5.69
C VAL A 377 -6.77 8.93 5.67
N SER A 378 -6.60 9.81 6.66
CA SER A 378 -7.32 11.09 6.72
C SER A 378 -6.94 12.06 5.59
N LYS A 379 -5.86 11.77 4.86
CA LYS A 379 -5.37 12.55 3.72
C LYS A 379 -5.60 11.86 2.38
N ASN A 380 -6.51 10.88 2.36
CA ASN A 380 -6.90 10.04 1.21
C ASN A 380 -5.87 8.96 0.82
N GLY A 381 -4.83 8.76 1.62
CA GLY A 381 -3.80 7.78 1.34
C GLY A 381 -4.18 6.34 1.71
N ASN A 382 -3.43 5.38 1.19
CA ASN A 382 -3.22 4.07 1.80
C ASN A 382 -1.82 4.04 2.43
N PHE A 383 -1.63 3.20 3.45
CA PHE A 383 -0.34 2.95 4.08
C PHE A 383 0.10 1.52 3.74
N LEU A 384 1.23 1.42 3.04
CA LEU A 384 1.89 0.15 2.71
C LEU A 384 3.17 0.05 3.55
N LEU A 385 3.06 -0.61 4.70
CA LEU A 385 4.15 -0.76 5.66
C LEU A 385 4.98 -1.98 5.31
N ASP A 386 6.30 -1.82 5.21
CA ASP A 386 7.20 -2.90 4.86
C ASP A 386 7.78 -3.64 6.07
N ILE A 387 7.84 -4.96 5.93
CA ILE A 387 8.66 -5.85 6.75
C ILE A 387 9.83 -6.41 5.93
N GLY A 388 10.97 -6.57 6.60
CA GLY A 388 12.16 -7.23 6.07
C GLY A 388 12.42 -8.57 6.78
N PRO A 389 12.00 -9.72 6.21
CA PRO A 389 12.33 -11.04 6.74
C PRO A 389 13.82 -11.37 6.57
N LYS A 390 14.33 -12.24 7.45
CA LYS A 390 15.71 -12.78 7.38
C LYS A 390 15.85 -13.79 6.25
N ASN A 391 17.07 -14.06 5.81
CA ASN A 391 17.37 -15.07 4.78
C ASN A 391 16.83 -16.49 5.05
N ASP A 392 16.60 -16.85 6.30
CA ASP A 392 16.01 -18.13 6.68
C ASP A 392 14.47 -18.15 6.60
N GLY A 393 13.83 -17.01 6.30
CA GLY A 393 12.38 -16.86 6.20
C GLY A 393 11.67 -16.45 7.50
N THR A 394 12.41 -16.25 8.60
CA THR A 394 11.82 -15.72 9.84
C THR A 394 11.62 -14.20 9.76
N ILE A 395 10.52 -13.72 10.32
CA ILE A 395 10.26 -12.29 10.51
C ILE A 395 10.84 -11.89 11.87
N PRO A 396 11.69 -10.84 11.98
CA PRO A 396 12.22 -10.38 13.27
C PRO A 396 11.13 -10.16 14.32
N ALA A 397 11.39 -10.60 15.56
CA ALA A 397 10.40 -10.54 16.65
C ALA A 397 9.92 -9.11 16.94
N ILE A 398 10.81 -8.12 16.84
CA ILE A 398 10.45 -6.71 17.01
C ILE A 398 9.42 -6.23 15.99
N MET A 399 9.53 -6.64 14.72
CA MET A 399 8.54 -6.35 13.69
C MET A 399 7.19 -7.01 14.01
N GLN A 400 7.22 -8.28 14.45
CA GLN A 400 6.00 -8.99 14.85
C GLN A 400 5.30 -8.28 16.02
N THR A 401 6.04 -7.88 17.05
CA THR A 401 5.48 -7.16 18.20
C THR A 401 4.82 -5.85 17.77
N GLY A 402 5.50 -5.01 16.99
CA GLY A 402 4.93 -3.74 16.50
C GLY A 402 3.64 -3.96 15.69
N LEU A 403 3.64 -4.95 14.79
CA LEU A 403 2.46 -5.31 13.98
C LEU A 403 1.30 -5.83 14.83
N LEU A 404 1.57 -6.72 15.80
CA LEU A 404 0.53 -7.28 16.66
C LEU A 404 -0.05 -6.22 17.61
N ASP A 405 0.78 -5.28 18.06
CA ASP A 405 0.35 -4.17 18.93
C ASP A 405 -0.53 -3.19 18.16
N ALA A 406 -0.10 -2.78 16.96
CA ALA A 406 -0.91 -1.96 16.05
C ALA A 406 -2.21 -2.68 15.66
N GLY A 407 -2.13 -3.98 15.34
CA GLY A 407 -3.27 -4.78 14.91
C GLY A 407 -4.40 -4.85 15.93
N ARG A 408 -4.08 -4.88 17.23
CA ARG A 408 -5.10 -4.80 18.29
C ARG A 408 -5.88 -3.49 18.23
N TRP A 409 -5.19 -2.37 18.03
CA TRP A 409 -5.84 -1.06 17.87
C TRP A 409 -6.62 -0.99 16.56
N ILE A 410 -6.01 -1.38 15.43
CA ILE A 410 -6.62 -1.31 14.09
C ILE A 410 -7.92 -2.11 14.02
N LYS A 411 -7.94 -3.32 14.59
CA LYS A 411 -9.15 -4.17 14.59
C LYS A 411 -10.27 -3.55 15.44
N ALA A 412 -9.94 -3.02 16.62
CA ALA A 412 -10.90 -2.35 17.49
C ALA A 412 -11.48 -1.05 16.89
N HIS A 413 -10.73 -0.40 15.99
CA HIS A 413 -11.09 0.87 15.35
C HIS A 413 -11.46 0.73 13.86
N SER A 414 -11.69 -0.49 13.39
CA SER A 414 -11.80 -0.79 11.95
C SER A 414 -12.84 0.06 11.20
N GLU A 415 -13.96 0.41 11.85
CA GLU A 415 -15.03 1.23 11.27
C GLU A 415 -14.59 2.67 10.91
N SER A 416 -13.63 3.23 11.64
CA SER A 416 -13.12 4.60 11.40
C SER A 416 -11.94 4.65 10.43
N ILE A 417 -11.43 3.51 9.99
CA ILE A 417 -10.30 3.41 9.08
C ILE A 417 -10.76 2.85 7.74
N PHE A 418 -11.24 1.61 7.73
CA PHE A 418 -11.58 0.91 6.50
C PHE A 418 -12.90 1.43 5.92
N LYS A 419 -13.02 1.42 4.59
CA LYS A 419 -14.20 1.93 3.86
C LYS A 419 -14.56 3.40 4.10
N THR A 420 -13.77 4.12 4.88
CA THR A 420 -13.95 5.56 5.08
C THR A 420 -13.44 6.36 3.89
N ARG A 421 -13.81 7.64 3.84
CA ARG A 421 -13.23 8.67 3.00
C ARG A 421 -12.59 9.73 3.88
N TYR A 422 -11.67 10.49 3.31
CA TYR A 422 -11.07 11.64 3.96
C TYR A 422 -12.09 12.77 4.10
N TRP A 423 -11.88 13.64 5.09
CA TRP A 423 -12.65 14.88 5.19
C TRP A 423 -12.16 15.90 4.17
N SER A 424 -12.98 16.22 3.17
CA SER A 424 -12.55 17.07 2.05
C SER A 424 -12.38 18.55 2.39
N VAL A 425 -12.82 18.98 3.58
CA VAL A 425 -12.80 20.40 3.99
C VAL A 425 -11.46 20.78 4.63
N THR A 426 -10.88 19.91 5.46
CA THR A 426 -9.58 20.14 6.11
C THR A 426 -8.90 18.80 6.45
N PRO A 427 -7.55 18.70 6.37
CA PRO A 427 -6.82 17.52 6.84
C PRO A 427 -6.86 17.33 8.37
N GLY A 428 -7.32 18.33 9.12
CA GLY A 428 -7.29 18.39 10.58
C GLY A 428 -6.07 19.14 11.10
N SER A 429 -6.32 20.02 12.08
CA SER A 429 -5.33 20.89 12.68
C SER A 429 -4.57 20.19 13.80
N ASN A 430 -3.25 20.43 13.92
CA ASN A 430 -2.41 19.87 14.99
C ASN A 430 -2.52 18.33 15.08
N ASN A 431 -3.02 17.81 16.20
CA ASN A 431 -3.18 16.37 16.47
C ASN A 431 -4.52 15.80 15.98
N PHE A 432 -5.37 16.60 15.33
CA PHE A 432 -6.64 16.13 14.80
C PHE A 432 -6.49 15.52 13.41
N ARG A 433 -7.16 14.39 13.19
CA ARG A 433 -7.34 13.78 11.86
C ARG A 433 -8.80 13.36 11.71
N TYR A 434 -9.29 13.36 10.48
CA TYR A 434 -10.71 13.11 10.19
C TYR A 434 -10.93 12.09 9.09
N THR A 435 -11.84 11.17 9.34
CA THR A 435 -12.38 10.26 8.34
C THR A 435 -13.91 10.29 8.41
N THR A 436 -14.57 9.83 7.36
CA THR A 436 -16.03 9.87 7.26
C THR A 436 -16.57 8.72 6.44
N THR A 437 -17.75 8.23 6.81
CA THR A 437 -18.60 7.36 6.00
C THR A 437 -19.88 8.10 5.62
N GLN A 438 -20.81 7.42 4.97
CA GLN A 438 -22.14 8.01 4.74
C GLN A 438 -22.94 8.14 6.04
N GLU A 439 -22.58 7.43 7.10
CA GLU A 439 -23.40 7.28 8.31
C GLU A 439 -22.79 7.99 9.53
N ALA A 440 -21.47 8.21 9.52
CA ALA A 440 -20.76 8.80 10.63
C ALA A 440 -19.55 9.63 10.19
N PHE A 441 -19.12 10.48 11.12
CA PHE A 441 -17.86 11.21 11.06
C PHE A 441 -16.97 10.76 12.21
N TYR A 442 -15.67 10.61 11.97
CA TYR A 442 -14.72 10.18 12.99
C TYR A 442 -13.69 11.28 13.23
N ILE A 443 -13.55 11.63 14.51
CA ILE A 443 -12.54 12.56 15.00
C ILE A 443 -11.46 11.73 15.67
N HIS A 444 -10.25 11.76 15.11
CA HIS A 444 -9.09 11.12 15.69
C HIS A 444 -8.21 12.17 16.35
N TYR A 445 -7.73 11.88 17.55
CA TYR A 445 -6.76 12.70 18.26
C TYR A 445 -5.50 11.89 18.53
N LEU A 446 -4.38 12.30 17.92
CA LEU A 446 -3.17 11.49 17.77
C LEU A 446 -2.35 11.29 19.05
N THR A 447 -2.65 12.01 20.13
CA THR A 447 -1.93 11.94 21.40
C THR A 447 -2.92 11.86 22.55
N THR A 448 -2.46 11.68 23.79
CA THR A 448 -3.38 11.71 24.94
C THR A 448 -4.19 13.01 24.98
N PRO A 449 -5.54 12.97 24.92
CA PRO A 449 -6.36 14.15 24.93
C PRO A 449 -6.46 14.77 26.34
N PRO A 450 -6.59 16.10 26.45
CA PRO A 450 -7.01 16.74 27.70
C PRO A 450 -8.46 16.38 28.03
N LEU A 451 -8.85 16.55 29.30
CA LEU A 451 -10.22 16.29 29.77
C LEU A 451 -11.28 17.14 29.07
N THR A 452 -10.92 18.33 28.61
CA THR A 452 -11.76 19.13 27.71
C THR A 452 -11.07 19.23 26.38
N LEU A 453 -11.49 18.43 25.41
CA LEU A 453 -10.92 18.41 24.08
C LEU A 453 -11.68 19.40 23.18
N PHE A 454 -11.06 20.55 22.95
CA PHE A 454 -11.58 21.54 21.99
C PHE A 454 -11.23 21.14 20.56
N VAL A 455 -12.24 21.00 19.70
CA VAL A 455 -12.06 20.69 18.27
C VAL A 455 -12.05 22.01 17.49
N PRO A 456 -10.88 22.47 17.00
CA PRO A 456 -10.75 23.80 16.38
C PRO A 456 -11.31 23.85 14.95
N ASP A 457 -11.39 22.71 14.28
CA ASP A 457 -11.85 22.60 12.90
C ASP A 457 -13.38 22.49 12.83
N LEU A 458 -13.95 22.94 11.71
CA LEU A 458 -15.36 22.73 11.41
C LEU A 458 -15.60 21.26 11.07
N VAL A 459 -16.45 20.63 11.87
CA VAL A 459 -16.89 19.24 11.74
C VAL A 459 -18.39 19.21 11.49
N PRO A 460 -18.94 18.17 10.83
CA PRO A 460 -20.34 18.12 10.45
C PRO A 460 -21.26 17.73 11.62
N TYR A 461 -21.05 18.31 12.81
CA TYR A 461 -21.89 18.14 13.99
C TYR A 461 -23.12 19.06 13.92
N LEU A 462 -24.28 18.51 14.25
CA LEU A 462 -25.53 19.24 14.46
C LEU A 462 -26.11 18.89 15.84
N PRO A 463 -26.84 19.81 16.49
CA PRO A 463 -27.53 19.52 17.75
C PRO A 463 -28.41 18.27 17.65
N GLY A 464 -28.28 17.38 18.62
CA GLY A 464 -29.00 16.10 18.65
C GLY A 464 -28.27 14.93 17.97
N ASP A 465 -27.10 15.18 17.37
CA ASP A 465 -26.17 14.09 17.06
C ASP A 465 -25.59 13.49 18.35
N THR A 466 -25.21 12.22 18.27
CA THR A 466 -24.54 11.51 19.37
C THR A 466 -23.05 11.38 19.07
N VAL A 467 -22.21 11.67 20.06
CA VAL A 467 -20.78 11.40 20.00
C VAL A 467 -20.42 10.30 20.99
N THR A 468 -19.74 9.26 20.53
CA THR A 468 -19.26 8.15 21.37
C THR A 468 -17.76 7.95 21.24
N ILE A 469 -17.13 7.31 22.23
CA ILE A 469 -15.80 6.71 22.04
C ILE A 469 -15.92 5.53 21.08
N LEU A 470 -14.96 5.40 20.17
CA LEU A 470 -14.77 4.21 19.35
C LEU A 470 -13.46 3.53 19.80
N GLY A 471 -13.52 2.23 20.04
CA GLY A 471 -12.39 1.42 20.50
C GLY A 471 -12.16 1.47 22.01
N GLY A 472 -11.06 0.84 22.45
CA GLY A 472 -10.72 0.75 23.87
C GLY A 472 -11.69 -0.08 24.72
N SER A 473 -11.50 -0.03 26.04
CA SER A 473 -12.35 -0.75 27.02
C SER A 473 -13.72 -0.11 27.23
N LEU A 474 -13.90 1.15 26.83
CA LEU A 474 -15.14 1.93 26.97
C LEU A 474 -15.81 2.26 25.62
N ASN A 475 -15.54 1.47 24.59
CA ASN A 475 -16.15 1.59 23.26
C ASN A 475 -17.68 1.78 23.34
N GLY A 476 -18.22 2.75 22.62
CA GLY A 476 -19.65 3.08 22.57
C GLY A 476 -20.14 3.99 23.70
N THR A 477 -19.26 4.41 24.63
CA THR A 477 -19.65 5.35 25.69
C THR A 477 -19.93 6.72 25.11
N VAL A 478 -21.11 7.28 25.43
CA VAL A 478 -21.54 8.61 24.99
C VAL A 478 -20.74 9.70 25.71
N ILE A 479 -20.31 10.70 24.94
CA ILE A 479 -19.50 11.82 25.41
C ILE A 479 -20.34 13.09 25.39
N PRO A 480 -20.38 13.88 26.49
CA PRO A 480 -21.03 15.18 26.48
C PRO A 480 -20.33 16.14 25.50
N VAL A 481 -21.13 16.72 24.59
CA VAL A 481 -20.67 17.69 23.58
C VAL A 481 -21.19 19.08 23.95
N THR A 482 -20.29 20.06 23.98
CA THR A 482 -20.66 21.48 24.01
C THR A 482 -20.59 22.05 22.60
N TRP A 483 -21.69 22.64 22.12
CA TRP A 483 -21.69 23.38 20.85
C TRP A 483 -21.34 24.84 21.11
N ASN A 484 -20.24 25.31 20.52
CA ASN A 484 -19.68 26.63 20.76
C ASN A 484 -20.27 27.67 19.80
N SER A 485 -20.10 28.96 20.11
CA SER A 485 -20.69 30.09 19.33
C SER A 485 -20.22 30.18 17.88
N ASN A 486 -19.11 29.54 17.53
CA ASN A 486 -18.50 29.56 16.19
C ASN A 486 -18.65 28.21 15.47
N GLU A 487 -19.72 27.47 15.77
CA GLU A 487 -20.04 26.15 15.19
C GLU A 487 -19.02 25.04 15.47
N THR A 488 -17.99 25.31 16.26
CA THR A 488 -17.05 24.30 16.76
C THR A 488 -17.63 23.53 17.95
N ILE A 489 -17.00 22.42 18.31
CA ILE A 489 -17.42 21.58 19.44
C ILE A 489 -16.31 21.39 20.46
N SER A 490 -16.71 21.14 21.71
CA SER A 490 -15.82 20.70 22.78
C SER A 490 -16.35 19.38 23.37
N LEU A 491 -15.47 18.39 23.49
CA LEU A 491 -15.77 17.08 24.06
C LEU A 491 -15.33 17.04 25.53
N SER A 492 -16.23 16.64 26.42
CA SER A 492 -15.93 16.48 27.86
C SER A 492 -15.56 15.03 28.17
N LEU A 493 -14.30 14.78 28.46
CA LEU A 493 -13.73 13.46 28.78
C LEU A 493 -13.47 13.33 30.29
N SER A 494 -13.56 12.10 30.80
CA SER A 494 -13.11 11.73 32.15
C SER A 494 -11.74 11.08 32.08
N ASP A 495 -11.02 11.02 33.21
CA ASP A 495 -9.75 10.28 33.29
C ASP A 495 -9.92 8.81 32.87
N GLU A 496 -11.05 8.19 33.22
CA GLU A 496 -11.38 6.81 32.84
C GLU A 496 -11.54 6.65 31.32
N LEU A 497 -12.19 7.61 30.66
CA LEU A 497 -12.33 7.64 29.21
C LEU A 497 -10.98 7.82 28.52
N VAL A 498 -10.13 8.72 29.03
CA VAL A 498 -8.77 8.92 28.49
C VAL A 498 -7.92 7.66 28.67
N ALA A 499 -8.01 6.97 29.80
CA ALA A 499 -7.26 5.75 30.07
C ALA A 499 -7.83 4.50 29.37
N SER A 500 -9.02 4.59 28.76
CA SER A 500 -9.70 3.44 28.14
C SER A 500 -9.09 2.99 26.82
N ASP A 501 -8.26 3.82 26.21
CA ASP A 501 -7.66 3.59 24.89
C ASP A 501 -6.22 4.11 24.83
N GLN A 502 -5.52 3.82 23.73
CA GLN A 502 -4.11 4.15 23.53
C GLN A 502 -3.79 4.51 22.08
N TYR A 503 -2.61 5.10 21.86
CA TYR A 503 -2.06 5.54 20.58
C TYR A 503 -2.84 6.67 19.90
N VAL A 504 -4.12 6.46 19.59
CA VAL A 504 -5.01 7.45 18.95
C VAL A 504 -6.41 7.28 19.52
N TRP A 505 -6.95 8.34 20.11
CA TRP A 505 -8.30 8.36 20.65
C TRP A 505 -9.28 8.73 19.55
N THR A 506 -10.28 7.88 19.32
CA THR A 506 -11.25 8.08 18.24
C THR A 506 -12.65 8.34 18.78
N PHE A 507 -13.28 9.39 18.28
CA PHE A 507 -14.64 9.78 18.62
C PHE A 507 -15.53 9.66 17.39
N LYS A 508 -16.59 8.86 17.51
CA LYS A 508 -17.58 8.65 16.47
C LYS A 508 -18.73 9.63 16.66
N LEU A 509 -18.98 10.44 15.65
CA LEU A 509 -20.15 11.30 15.51
C LEU A 509 -21.15 10.58 14.59
N ASP A 510 -22.22 10.04 15.18
CA ASP A 510 -23.33 9.45 14.44
C ASP A 510 -24.27 10.55 13.92
N TYR A 511 -24.64 10.48 12.64
CA TYR A 511 -25.56 11.44 12.01
C TYR A 511 -27.03 11.16 12.39
N THR A 512 -27.38 11.39 13.66
CA THR A 512 -28.74 11.16 14.19
C THR A 512 -29.63 12.38 14.21
N SER A 513 -29.06 13.58 14.03
CA SER A 513 -29.80 14.83 14.07
C SER A 513 -30.72 15.02 12.87
N ALA A 514 -31.94 15.51 13.15
CA ALA A 514 -32.92 15.98 12.18
C ALA A 514 -33.08 17.52 12.19
N TRP A 515 -32.08 18.21 12.77
CA TRP A 515 -32.08 19.65 13.05
C TRP A 515 -32.14 20.51 11.79
#